data_AF-A0A7X9ATP5-F1
#
_entry.id   AF-A0A7X9ATP5-F1
#
_cell.length_a   1.000
_cell.length_b   1.000
_cell.length_c   1.000
_cell.angle_alpha   90.00
_cell.angle_beta   90.00
_cell.angle_gamma   90.00
#
_symmetry.space_group_name_H-M   'P 1'
#
loop_
_entity.id
_entity.type
_entity.pdbx_description
1 polymer ?
#
loop_
_entity_poly.entity_id
_entity_poly.type
_entity_poly.pdbx_seq_one_letter_code
_entity_poly.pdbx_strand_id
1 'polypeptide(L)'
;MGRCVLLALLLANSLCWLPAWAEDSQGQIGAAAPPRFVLQGVDSPELSQAILQELCQAWADADALLRGERSQIVKPLVVEVSFTRKRFSLPGLPSRWEEPAGCVYLAKGYAVLRLDQDLSQRSRQIIRHEVAHWLLWLYWAEEEPLPTWLNEGVACLMEMPFTPEGRPQLQLERRRQFLQLCKRRKSAVRLERLLSAERSQAFLSSHEYAFAWALAFYLASRESAEMQGGTALIDLLQANLDARSCPDHAQCLQQSLFQLVKPPVASCKELLRQIEGWMSGQWTMDASGH
;
A
#
# COMPACT_ATOMS: atom_id res chain seq x y z
N MET A 1 2.83 -16.31 0.07
CA MET A 1 2.42 -14.91 0.30
C MET A 1 1.82 -14.36 -0.98
N GLY A 2 0.54 -14.61 -1.25
CA GLY A 2 -0.08 -14.12 -2.48
C GLY A 2 -1.54 -14.47 -2.43
N ARG A 3 -2.37 -13.49 -2.04
CA ARG A 3 -3.84 -13.46 -2.11
C ARG A 3 -4.44 -12.22 -1.39
N CYS A 4 -3.75 -11.09 -1.21
CA CYS A 4 -4.33 -9.89 -0.56
C CYS A 4 -5.29 -9.09 -1.47
N VAL A 5 -5.13 -9.24 -2.80
CA VAL A 5 -5.80 -8.44 -3.85
C VAL A 5 -7.35 -8.52 -3.86
N LEU A 6 -7.99 -9.51 -3.21
CA LEU A 6 -9.46 -9.61 -3.24
C LEU A 6 -10.15 -8.50 -2.44
N LEU A 7 -9.43 -7.79 -1.57
CA LEU A 7 -10.01 -6.79 -0.68
C LEU A 7 -10.27 -5.45 -1.35
N ALA A 8 -9.25 -4.83 -1.93
CA ALA A 8 -9.35 -3.50 -2.51
C ALA A 8 -10.34 -3.48 -3.70
N LEU A 9 -10.41 -4.58 -4.46
CA LEU A 9 -11.27 -4.72 -5.63
C LEU A 9 -12.75 -5.02 -5.30
N LEU A 10 -13.04 -5.76 -4.22
CA LEU A 10 -14.43 -5.97 -3.78
C LEU A 10 -15.02 -4.71 -3.11
N LEU A 11 -14.16 -3.83 -2.62
CA LEU A 11 -14.55 -2.55 -2.03
C LEU A 11 -14.92 -1.51 -3.07
N ALA A 12 -14.15 -1.37 -4.14
CA ALA A 12 -14.50 -0.46 -5.22
C ALA A 12 -15.85 -0.82 -5.89
N ASN A 13 -16.17 -2.11 -6.01
CA ASN A 13 -17.37 -2.58 -6.71
C ASN A 13 -18.65 -2.63 -5.84
N SER A 14 -18.53 -2.60 -4.51
CA SER A 14 -19.68 -2.58 -3.59
C SER A 14 -20.15 -1.18 -3.22
N LEU A 15 -19.46 -0.13 -3.70
CA LEU A 15 -19.71 1.26 -3.34
C LEU A 15 -20.58 2.05 -4.34
N CYS A 16 -21.05 1.43 -5.43
CA CYS A 16 -21.91 2.13 -6.39
C CYS A 16 -23.37 2.30 -5.96
N TRP A 17 -23.78 1.81 -4.78
CA TRP A 17 -25.19 1.92 -4.34
C TRP A 17 -25.33 2.31 -2.86
N LEU A 18 -25.85 3.55 -2.67
CA LEU A 18 -26.72 4.02 -1.56
C LEU A 18 -26.05 4.56 -0.26
N PRO A 19 -26.82 5.18 0.66
CA PRO A 19 -27.43 6.51 0.58
C PRO A 19 -26.95 7.43 1.74
N ALA A 20 -27.27 8.72 1.65
CA ALA A 20 -26.74 9.85 2.44
C ALA A 20 -27.16 9.93 3.94
N TRP A 21 -27.06 8.86 4.72
CA TRP A 21 -27.52 8.84 6.12
C TRP A 21 -26.39 8.45 7.06
N ALA A 22 -25.46 9.38 7.32
CA ALA A 22 -24.55 9.34 8.47
C ALA A 22 -23.85 10.70 8.67
N GLU A 23 -24.61 11.79 8.67
CA GLU A 23 -24.20 13.02 9.36
C GLU A 23 -25.13 13.15 10.57
N ASP A 24 -24.55 13.04 11.77
CA ASP A 24 -24.92 13.82 12.96
C ASP A 24 -24.44 13.11 14.23
N SER A 25 -23.37 13.65 14.82
CA SER A 25 -23.27 13.89 16.27
C SER A 25 -21.92 14.55 16.58
N GLN A 26 -21.87 15.87 16.40
CA GLN A 26 -20.85 16.70 17.05
C GLN A 26 -21.27 16.96 18.49
N GLY A 27 -20.44 16.55 19.44
CA GLY A 27 -20.57 16.88 20.86
C GLY A 27 -19.17 17.03 21.48
N GLN A 28 -18.87 18.25 21.94
CA GLN A 28 -17.62 18.66 22.58
C GLN A 28 -17.25 17.79 23.80
N ILE A 29 -15.95 17.56 24.01
CA ILE A 29 -15.24 17.57 25.32
C ILE A 29 -13.73 17.44 25.04
N GLY A 30 -12.90 18.22 25.75
CA GLY A 30 -11.45 18.08 25.75
C GLY A 30 -11.04 16.68 26.23
N ALA A 31 -10.60 15.85 25.30
CA ALA A 31 -10.15 14.49 25.55
C ALA A 31 -8.97 14.22 24.62
N ALA A 32 -8.02 13.40 25.08
CA ALA A 32 -6.96 12.84 24.23
C ALA A 32 -7.55 12.44 22.87
N ALA A 33 -6.87 12.77 21.78
CA ALA A 33 -7.34 12.50 20.42
C ALA A 33 -7.96 11.10 20.36
N PRO A 34 -9.22 10.96 19.91
CA PRO A 34 -9.93 9.70 19.99
C PRO A 34 -9.09 8.59 19.33
N PRO A 35 -9.10 7.36 19.88
CA PRO A 35 -8.27 6.31 19.34
C PRO A 35 -8.64 6.09 17.87
N ARG A 36 -7.65 6.23 16.98
CA ARG A 36 -7.81 6.01 15.53
C ARG A 36 -8.32 4.60 15.21
N PHE A 37 -8.08 3.67 16.14
CA PHE A 37 -8.48 2.27 16.05
C PHE A 37 -9.27 1.83 17.28
N VAL A 38 -10.38 1.13 17.07
CA VAL A 38 -11.13 0.44 18.13
C VAL A 38 -11.01 -1.06 17.89
N LEU A 39 -10.34 -1.79 18.78
CA LEU A 39 -10.13 -3.24 18.63
C LEU A 39 -11.31 -4.06 19.17
N GLN A 40 -11.69 -5.09 18.43
CA GLN A 40 -12.66 -6.11 18.84
C GLN A 40 -12.09 -7.51 18.58
N GLY A 41 -12.55 -8.54 19.30
CA GLY A 41 -12.17 -9.94 19.05
C GLY A 41 -10.84 -10.39 19.68
N VAL A 42 -10.25 -9.60 20.57
CA VAL A 42 -9.03 -9.96 21.32
C VAL A 42 -9.33 -9.98 22.82
N ASP A 43 -9.33 -11.16 23.42
CA ASP A 43 -9.67 -11.33 24.84
C ASP A 43 -8.52 -10.98 25.79
N SER A 44 -7.26 -11.09 25.35
CA SER A 44 -6.08 -10.73 26.16
C SER A 44 -5.83 -9.21 26.13
N PRO A 45 -5.84 -8.52 27.28
CA PRO A 45 -5.53 -7.09 27.36
C PRO A 45 -4.13 -6.74 26.83
N GLU A 46 -3.14 -7.57 27.13
CA GLU A 46 -1.74 -7.36 26.72
C GLU A 46 -1.59 -7.47 25.20
N LEU A 47 -2.19 -8.51 24.60
CA LEU A 47 -2.18 -8.68 23.15
C LEU A 47 -2.95 -7.58 22.44
N SER A 48 -4.09 -7.16 22.99
CA SER A 48 -4.89 -6.04 22.47
C SER A 48 -4.08 -4.75 22.47
N GLN A 49 -3.40 -4.43 23.58
CA GLN A 49 -2.53 -3.26 23.65
C GLN A 49 -1.38 -3.33 22.65
N ALA A 50 -0.75 -4.48 22.48
CA ALA A 50 0.36 -4.66 21.54
C ALA A 50 -0.10 -4.51 20.07
N ILE A 51 -1.26 -5.05 19.71
CA ILE A 51 -1.85 -4.87 18.37
C ILE A 51 -2.19 -3.40 18.12
N LEU A 52 -2.77 -2.71 19.11
CA LEU A 52 -3.10 -1.29 19.00
C LEU A 52 -1.85 -0.43 18.80
N GLN A 53 -0.77 -0.72 19.52
CA GLN A 53 0.52 -0.05 19.33
C GLN A 53 1.07 -0.25 17.92
N GLU A 54 1.00 -1.49 17.40
CA GLU A 54 1.44 -1.79 16.03
C GLU A 54 0.60 -1.04 14.98
N LEU A 55 -0.73 -1.00 15.13
CA LEU A 55 -1.63 -0.24 14.24
C LEU A 55 -1.32 1.25 14.24
N CYS A 56 -1.12 1.84 15.43
CA CYS A 56 -0.78 3.26 15.57
C CYS A 56 0.57 3.58 14.93
N GLN A 57 1.59 2.73 15.12
CA GLN A 57 2.89 2.92 14.49
C GLN A 57 2.82 2.74 12.97
N ALA A 58 2.14 1.69 12.50
CA ALA A 58 1.91 1.46 11.08
C ALA A 58 1.23 2.65 10.41
N TRP A 59 0.23 3.24 11.07
CA TRP A 59 -0.42 4.44 10.59
C TRP A 59 0.55 5.61 10.53
N ALA A 60 1.32 5.86 11.59
CA ALA A 60 2.25 6.98 11.64
C ALA A 60 3.30 6.89 10.51
N ASP A 61 3.88 5.71 10.30
CA ASP A 61 4.84 5.46 9.22
C ASP A 61 4.19 5.70 7.84
N ALA A 62 2.99 5.15 7.62
CA ALA A 62 2.27 5.29 6.36
C ALA A 62 1.82 6.72 6.10
N ASP A 63 1.35 7.44 7.12
CA ASP A 63 0.94 8.84 7.03
C ASP A 63 2.12 9.74 6.68
N ALA A 64 3.29 9.48 7.28
CA ALA A 64 4.51 10.23 6.99
C ALA A 64 4.95 10.07 5.53
N LEU A 65 4.85 8.87 4.95
CA LEU A 65 5.24 8.63 3.56
C LEU A 65 4.18 9.06 2.55
N LEU A 66 2.92 8.75 2.81
CA LEU A 66 1.86 8.74 1.79
C LEU A 66 0.98 9.99 1.82
N ARG A 67 0.99 10.81 2.87
CA ARG A 67 0.08 11.96 2.95
C ARG A 67 0.39 13.03 1.90
N GLY A 68 1.68 13.25 1.59
CA GLY A 68 2.10 14.39 0.77
C GLY A 68 1.59 15.70 1.37
N GLU A 69 1.02 16.57 0.53
CA GLU A 69 0.40 17.84 0.95
C GLU A 69 -1.05 17.71 1.41
N ARG A 70 -1.62 16.50 1.43
CA ARG A 70 -3.03 16.29 1.77
C ARG A 70 -3.30 16.59 3.24
N SER A 71 -4.51 17.08 3.52
CA SER A 71 -5.00 17.28 4.87
C SER A 71 -5.05 15.95 5.61
N GLN A 72 -4.64 15.96 6.88
CA GLN A 72 -4.71 14.75 7.70
C GLN A 72 -6.16 14.30 7.86
N ILE A 73 -6.45 13.05 7.52
CA ILE A 73 -7.78 12.47 7.67
C ILE A 73 -7.88 11.79 9.04
N VAL A 74 -8.94 12.10 9.78
CA VAL A 74 -9.25 11.48 11.07
C VAL A 74 -10.62 10.81 10.96
N LYS A 75 -10.64 9.61 10.38
CA LYS A 75 -11.82 8.73 10.38
C LYS A 75 -11.50 7.54 11.31
N PRO A 76 -12.27 7.32 12.40
CA PRO A 76 -12.03 6.17 13.28
C PRO A 76 -12.31 4.87 12.51
N LEU A 77 -11.50 3.84 12.78
CA LEU A 77 -11.72 2.50 12.25
C LEU A 77 -11.89 1.49 13.36
N VAL A 78 -13.00 0.77 13.31
CA VAL A 78 -13.22 -0.39 14.15
C VAL A 78 -12.55 -1.58 13.47
N VAL A 79 -11.64 -2.24 14.18
CA VAL A 79 -10.87 -3.39 13.69
C VAL A 79 -11.26 -4.62 14.49
N GLU A 80 -11.96 -5.55 13.85
CA GLU A 80 -12.17 -6.90 14.41
C GLU A 80 -10.93 -7.75 14.11
N VAL A 81 -10.26 -8.24 15.15
CA VAL A 81 -9.15 -9.18 15.00
C VAL A 81 -9.68 -10.60 15.12
N SER A 82 -9.34 -11.44 14.15
CA SER A 82 -9.66 -12.87 14.18
C SER A 82 -8.41 -13.72 14.10
N PHE A 83 -8.28 -14.63 15.06
CA PHE A 83 -7.18 -15.61 15.13
C PHE A 83 -7.56 -16.97 14.55
N THR A 84 -8.81 -17.15 14.08
CA THR A 84 -9.32 -18.44 13.62
C THR A 84 -9.89 -18.38 12.20
N ARG A 85 -10.09 -19.55 11.59
CA ARG A 85 -10.77 -19.65 10.28
C ARG A 85 -12.28 -19.38 10.33
N LYS A 86 -12.85 -19.16 11.52
CA LYS A 86 -14.30 -19.03 11.70
C LYS A 86 -14.80 -17.61 11.39
N ARG A 87 -16.10 -17.56 11.13
CA ARG A 87 -16.92 -16.41 10.71
C ARG A 87 -16.59 -15.15 11.51
N PHE A 88 -16.45 -14.05 10.79
CA PHE A 88 -16.41 -12.71 11.34
C PHE A 88 -17.80 -12.28 11.80
N SER A 89 -17.85 -11.42 12.82
CA SER A 89 -19.10 -10.98 13.45
C SER A 89 -19.59 -9.60 13.01
N LEU A 90 -18.79 -8.84 12.25
CA LEU A 90 -19.18 -7.49 11.84
C LEU A 90 -20.42 -7.48 10.92
N PRO A 91 -21.32 -6.50 11.10
CA PRO A 91 -22.50 -6.32 10.25
C PRO A 91 -22.11 -6.17 8.77
N GLY A 92 -22.84 -6.83 7.87
CA GLY A 92 -22.62 -6.72 6.42
C GLY A 92 -21.64 -7.75 5.83
N LEU A 93 -21.06 -8.63 6.66
CA LEU A 93 -20.22 -9.72 6.17
C LEU A 93 -21.04 -10.90 5.62
N PRO A 94 -20.65 -11.49 4.46
CA PRO A 94 -21.30 -12.70 3.95
C PRO A 94 -21.21 -13.84 4.96
N SER A 95 -22.30 -14.58 5.15
CA SER A 95 -22.44 -15.67 6.14
C SER A 95 -21.50 -16.88 5.91
N ARG A 96 -20.88 -16.97 4.74
CA ARG A 96 -19.81 -17.90 4.37
C ARG A 96 -18.87 -17.16 3.43
N TRP A 97 -17.58 -17.13 3.76
CA TRP A 97 -16.58 -16.42 2.97
C TRP A 97 -15.43 -17.36 2.65
N GLU A 98 -15.15 -17.53 1.36
CA GLU A 98 -14.02 -18.30 0.85
C GLU A 98 -12.83 -17.34 0.64
N GLU A 99 -11.69 -17.72 1.21
CA GLU A 99 -10.60 -16.85 1.67
C GLU A 99 -9.87 -16.00 0.61
N PRO A 100 -9.43 -14.81 1.07
CA PRO A 100 -8.05 -14.36 0.94
C PRO A 100 -7.39 -14.16 2.32
N ALA A 101 -6.05 -14.21 2.36
CA ALA A 101 -5.27 -14.09 3.59
C ALA A 101 -4.98 -12.61 3.92
N GLY A 102 -5.06 -12.23 5.21
CA GLY A 102 -4.50 -10.97 5.74
C GLY A 102 -5.51 -10.07 6.45
N CYS A 103 -6.48 -9.52 5.72
CA CYS A 103 -7.47 -8.57 6.22
C CYS A 103 -8.75 -8.65 5.40
N VAL A 104 -9.84 -8.02 5.86
CA VAL A 104 -11.03 -7.60 5.10
C VAL A 104 -11.39 -6.18 5.51
N TYR A 105 -11.15 -5.18 4.66
CA TYR A 105 -11.75 -3.86 4.89
C TYR A 105 -13.21 -3.94 4.45
N LEU A 106 -14.09 -3.27 5.19
CA LEU A 106 -15.51 -3.14 4.90
C LEU A 106 -15.87 -1.66 4.91
N ALA A 107 -16.76 -1.27 4.00
CA ALA A 107 -17.26 0.09 3.94
C ALA A 107 -17.80 0.57 5.32
N LYS A 108 -17.69 1.89 5.57
CA LYS A 108 -18.19 2.60 6.78
C LYS A 108 -17.30 2.55 8.03
N GLY A 109 -15.98 2.49 7.86
CA GLY A 109 -15.05 2.59 9.01
C GLY A 109 -14.92 1.28 9.79
N TYR A 110 -15.09 0.15 9.12
CA TYR A 110 -14.89 -1.17 9.70
C TYR A 110 -13.82 -1.94 8.93
N ALA A 111 -12.94 -2.63 9.64
CA ALA A 111 -12.02 -3.59 9.04
C ALA A 111 -11.93 -4.83 9.91
N VAL A 112 -11.44 -5.88 9.29
CA VAL A 112 -11.25 -7.18 9.90
C VAL A 112 -9.81 -7.58 9.65
N LEU A 113 -9.00 -7.77 10.68
CA LEU A 113 -7.64 -8.27 10.54
C LEU A 113 -7.58 -9.73 10.90
N ARG A 114 -7.03 -10.55 10.00
CA ARG A 114 -6.74 -11.95 10.30
C ARG A 114 -5.26 -12.07 10.65
N LEU A 115 -5.00 -12.32 11.93
CA LEU A 115 -3.65 -12.47 12.46
C LEU A 115 -3.39 -13.94 12.82
N ASP A 116 -2.11 -14.29 12.95
CA ASP A 116 -1.74 -15.50 13.68
C ASP A 116 -2.14 -15.35 15.16
N GLN A 117 -2.22 -16.43 15.94
CA GLN A 117 -2.67 -16.43 17.36
C GLN A 117 -1.85 -15.50 18.29
N ASP A 118 -0.80 -14.88 17.77
CA ASP A 118 0.13 -13.98 18.41
C ASP A 118 0.48 -12.78 17.51
N LEU A 119 1.20 -11.82 18.09
CA LEU A 119 1.78 -10.70 17.36
C LEU A 119 3.17 -11.06 16.80
N SER A 120 3.23 -12.17 16.06
CA SER A 120 4.43 -12.59 15.34
C SER A 120 4.90 -11.52 14.34
N GLN A 121 6.13 -11.66 13.84
CA GLN A 121 6.64 -10.80 12.78
C GLN A 121 5.71 -10.77 11.56
N ARG A 122 5.10 -11.90 11.23
CA ARG A 122 4.15 -12.01 10.12
C ARG A 122 2.86 -11.24 10.41
N SER A 123 2.29 -11.37 11.61
CA SER A 123 1.11 -10.59 12.02
C SER A 123 1.38 -9.08 11.95
N ARG A 124 2.56 -8.63 12.37
CA ARG A 124 2.98 -7.22 12.25
C ARG A 124 3.08 -6.75 10.79
N GLN A 125 3.69 -7.56 9.94
CA GLN A 125 3.77 -7.28 8.49
C GLN A 125 2.38 -7.18 7.86
N ILE A 126 1.46 -8.07 8.24
CA ILE A 126 0.05 -8.02 7.78
C ILE A 126 -0.59 -6.71 8.25
N ILE A 127 -0.51 -6.37 9.54
CA ILE A 127 -1.07 -5.11 10.06
C ILE A 127 -0.57 -3.91 9.24
N ARG A 128 0.75 -3.81 9.04
CA ARG A 128 1.35 -2.69 8.33
C ARG A 128 0.94 -2.61 6.86
N HIS A 129 0.93 -3.76 6.18
CA HIS A 129 0.50 -3.87 4.78
C HIS A 129 -0.93 -3.36 4.60
N GLU A 130 -1.82 -3.72 5.52
CA GLU A 130 -3.25 -3.43 5.41
C GLU A 130 -3.58 -1.99 5.82
N VAL A 131 -2.85 -1.45 6.80
CA VAL A 131 -2.90 -0.02 7.12
C VAL A 131 -2.47 0.83 5.92
N ALA A 132 -1.44 0.41 5.17
CA ALA A 132 -1.02 1.11 3.97
C ALA A 132 -2.13 1.16 2.90
N HIS A 133 -2.83 0.06 2.66
CA HIS A 133 -4.00 0.06 1.77
C HIS A 133 -5.08 1.03 2.22
N TRP A 134 -5.33 1.12 3.53
CA TRP A 134 -6.33 2.04 4.04
C TRP A 134 -5.93 3.50 3.82
N LEU A 135 -4.68 3.88 4.09
CA LEU A 135 -4.22 5.25 3.82
C LEU A 135 -4.17 5.58 2.33
N LEU A 136 -3.79 4.62 1.48
CA LEU A 136 -3.85 4.78 0.03
C LEU A 136 -5.28 5.06 -0.44
N TRP A 137 -6.26 4.35 0.12
CA TRP A 137 -7.66 4.61 -0.18
C TRP A 137 -8.10 6.01 0.26
N LEU A 138 -7.83 6.38 1.52
CA LEU A 138 -8.20 7.66 2.08
C LEU A 138 -7.58 8.85 1.35
N TYR A 139 -6.32 8.74 0.93
CA TYR A 139 -5.60 9.85 0.33
C TYR A 139 -5.67 9.86 -1.20
N TRP A 140 -5.65 8.70 -1.86
CA TRP A 140 -5.33 8.61 -3.29
C TRP A 140 -6.33 7.79 -4.11
N ALA A 141 -7.28 7.08 -3.49
CA ALA A 141 -8.13 6.14 -4.21
C ALA A 141 -9.63 6.17 -3.84
N GLU A 142 -10.10 7.19 -3.13
CA GLU A 142 -11.50 7.26 -2.65
C GLU A 142 -12.52 7.19 -3.81
N GLU A 143 -12.16 7.68 -5.01
CA GLU A 143 -13.03 7.71 -6.20
C GLU A 143 -12.64 6.72 -7.31
N GLU A 144 -11.37 6.36 -7.44
CA GLU A 144 -10.88 5.44 -8.47
C GLU A 144 -9.74 4.58 -7.91
N PRO A 145 -9.79 3.24 -8.09
CA PRO A 145 -8.77 2.36 -7.53
C PRO A 145 -7.42 2.56 -8.21
N LEU A 146 -6.37 2.63 -7.41
CA LEU A 146 -4.98 2.57 -7.89
C LEU A 146 -4.76 1.28 -8.69
N PRO A 147 -3.86 1.29 -9.69
CA PRO A 147 -3.38 0.05 -10.29
C PRO A 147 -2.84 -0.90 -9.21
N THR A 148 -3.19 -2.17 -9.33
CA THR A 148 -2.88 -3.23 -8.36
C THR A 148 -1.39 -3.29 -8.08
N TRP A 149 -0.54 -3.11 -9.11
CA TRP A 149 0.91 -3.09 -8.92
C TRP A 149 1.37 -1.93 -8.01
N LEU A 150 0.74 -0.76 -8.10
CA LEU A 150 1.11 0.40 -7.30
C LEU A 150 0.57 0.24 -5.87
N ASN A 151 -0.70 -0.15 -5.74
CA ASN A 151 -1.35 -0.39 -4.45
C ASN A 151 -0.61 -1.45 -3.62
N GLU A 152 -0.38 -2.63 -4.20
CA GLU A 152 0.31 -3.74 -3.53
C GLU A 152 1.82 -3.45 -3.37
N GLY A 153 2.43 -2.75 -4.32
CA GLY A 153 3.84 -2.36 -4.22
C GLY A 153 4.12 -1.48 -3.01
N VAL A 154 3.27 -0.47 -2.79
CA VAL A 154 3.33 0.40 -1.63
C VAL A 154 2.93 -0.35 -0.35
N ALA A 155 1.90 -1.19 -0.37
CA ALA A 155 1.57 -1.98 0.82
C ALA A 155 2.72 -2.89 1.26
N CYS A 156 3.41 -3.52 0.30
CA CYS A 156 4.60 -4.30 0.56
C CYS A 156 5.80 -3.47 1.03
N LEU A 157 5.93 -2.22 0.58
CA LEU A 157 6.95 -1.29 1.05
C LEU A 157 6.80 -1.03 2.56
N MET A 158 5.56 -0.93 3.03
CA MET A 158 5.22 -0.60 4.42
C MET A 158 5.31 -1.79 5.38
N GLU A 159 5.50 -3.02 4.91
CA GLU A 159 5.61 -4.23 5.75
C GLU A 159 6.75 -4.14 6.78
N MET A 160 7.76 -3.31 6.53
CA MET A 160 8.87 -3.07 7.44
C MET A 160 8.70 -1.72 8.15
N PRO A 161 9.10 -1.61 9.43
CA PRO A 161 9.16 -0.32 10.11
C PRO A 161 10.09 0.64 9.37
N PHE A 162 9.86 1.93 9.54
CA PHE A 162 10.75 2.93 8.97
C PHE A 162 12.05 3.02 9.78
N THR A 163 13.10 3.57 9.16
CA THR A 163 14.31 3.94 9.90
C THR A 163 14.01 5.12 10.82
N PRO A 164 14.84 5.39 11.85
CA PRO A 164 14.68 6.59 12.69
C PRO A 164 14.66 7.90 11.89
N GLU A 165 15.26 7.93 10.70
CA GLU A 165 15.26 9.06 9.77
C GLU A 165 14.00 9.14 8.89
N GLY A 166 12.99 8.29 9.16
CA GLY A 166 11.72 8.29 8.44
C GLY A 166 11.79 7.68 7.04
N ARG A 167 12.79 6.84 6.75
CA ARG A 167 12.95 6.21 5.43
C ARG A 167 12.42 4.77 5.43
N PRO A 168 11.87 4.27 4.31
CA PRO A 168 11.50 2.87 4.21
C PRO A 168 12.72 1.95 4.38
N GLN A 169 12.56 0.90 5.18
CA GLN A 169 13.61 -0.11 5.36
C GLN A 169 13.65 -1.10 4.20
N LEU A 170 14.86 -1.50 3.82
CA LEU A 170 15.08 -2.48 2.75
C LEU A 170 14.70 -3.89 3.19
N GLN A 171 13.65 -4.47 2.59
CA GLN A 171 13.28 -5.86 2.82
C GLN A 171 14.19 -6.82 2.03
N LEU A 172 15.17 -7.42 2.72
CA LEU A 172 16.25 -8.21 2.10
C LEU A 172 15.73 -9.42 1.29
N GLU A 173 14.65 -10.06 1.74
CA GLU A 173 14.07 -11.20 1.02
C GLU A 173 13.46 -10.78 -0.32
N ARG A 174 12.67 -9.70 -0.34
CA ARG A 174 12.10 -9.17 -1.59
C ARG A 174 13.18 -8.66 -2.53
N ARG A 175 14.22 -7.99 -2.01
CA ARG A 175 15.40 -7.62 -2.80
C ARG A 175 16.01 -8.83 -3.49
N ARG A 176 16.25 -9.92 -2.74
CA ARG A 176 16.81 -11.16 -3.29
C ARG A 176 15.91 -11.75 -4.38
N GLN A 177 14.60 -11.82 -4.13
CA GLN A 177 13.62 -12.32 -5.09
C GLN A 177 13.60 -11.47 -6.37
N PHE A 178 13.55 -10.14 -6.25
CA PHE A 178 13.61 -9.21 -7.38
C PHE A 178 14.88 -9.40 -8.20
N LEU A 179 16.06 -9.37 -7.58
CA LEU A 179 17.34 -9.55 -8.29
C LEU A 179 17.45 -10.92 -8.97
N GLN A 180 16.88 -11.98 -8.38
CA GLN A 180 16.79 -13.28 -9.04
C GLN A 180 15.87 -13.26 -10.27
N LEU A 181 14.81 -12.45 -10.24
CA LEU A 181 13.90 -12.28 -11.37
C LEU A 181 14.53 -11.49 -12.51
N CYS A 182 15.35 -10.49 -12.21
CA CYS A 182 16.05 -9.70 -13.23
C CYS A 182 16.98 -10.57 -14.10
N LYS A 183 17.63 -11.58 -13.50
CA LYS A 183 18.50 -12.55 -14.20
C LYS A 183 17.78 -13.44 -15.22
N ARG A 184 16.45 -13.51 -15.18
CA ARG A 184 15.67 -14.38 -16.08
C ARG A 184 15.50 -13.71 -17.45
N ARG A 185 15.50 -14.52 -18.51
CA ARG A 185 15.11 -14.07 -19.86
C ARG A 185 13.70 -13.47 -19.80
N LYS A 186 13.48 -12.36 -20.50
CA LYS A 186 12.19 -11.63 -20.60
C LYS A 186 11.74 -10.91 -19.31
N SER A 187 12.63 -10.58 -18.38
CA SER A 187 12.31 -9.77 -17.20
C SER A 187 11.68 -8.41 -17.55
N ALA A 188 12.20 -7.73 -18.59
CA ALA A 188 11.61 -6.48 -19.09
C ALA A 188 10.16 -6.65 -19.59
N VAL A 189 9.85 -7.74 -20.30
CA VAL A 189 8.49 -8.06 -20.76
C VAL A 189 7.54 -8.31 -19.59
N ARG A 190 8.05 -8.86 -18.47
CA ARG A 190 7.26 -9.04 -17.26
C ARG A 190 6.93 -7.70 -16.60
N LEU A 191 7.87 -6.76 -16.60
CA LEU A 191 7.62 -5.40 -16.10
C LEU A 191 6.63 -4.66 -17.00
N GLU A 192 6.78 -4.76 -18.33
CA GLU A 192 5.83 -4.19 -19.29
C GLU A 192 4.42 -4.75 -19.08
N ARG A 193 4.30 -6.08 -18.94
CA ARG A 193 3.01 -6.71 -18.59
C ARG A 193 2.49 -6.23 -17.24
N LEU A 194 3.33 -6.07 -16.23
CA LEU A 194 2.89 -5.56 -14.92
C LEU A 194 2.28 -4.16 -15.01
N LEU A 195 2.86 -3.29 -15.84
CA LEU A 195 2.43 -1.90 -16.04
C LEU A 195 1.29 -1.74 -17.06
N SER A 196 0.90 -2.82 -17.74
CA SER A 196 -0.13 -2.79 -18.79
C SER A 196 -1.54 -2.55 -18.26
N ALA A 197 -2.40 -1.96 -19.11
CA ALA A 197 -3.81 -1.71 -18.81
C ALA A 197 -4.55 -3.01 -18.43
N GLU A 198 -4.27 -4.13 -19.11
CA GLU A 198 -4.93 -5.42 -18.84
C GLU A 198 -4.60 -6.01 -17.47
N ARG A 199 -3.49 -5.57 -16.85
CA ARG A 199 -3.05 -6.01 -15.53
C ARG A 199 -3.32 -5.00 -14.42
N SER A 200 -3.82 -3.82 -14.77
CA SER A 200 -4.10 -2.73 -13.81
C SER A 200 -4.96 -3.18 -12.62
N GLN A 201 -5.94 -4.06 -12.83
CA GLN A 201 -6.84 -4.54 -11.78
C GLN A 201 -6.75 -6.05 -11.55
N ALA A 202 -5.65 -6.68 -11.97
CA ALA A 202 -5.51 -8.13 -11.94
C ALA A 202 -4.65 -8.62 -10.77
N PHE A 203 -4.97 -9.80 -10.25
CA PHE A 203 -4.18 -10.48 -9.21
C PHE A 203 -2.71 -10.59 -9.58
N LEU A 204 -1.83 -10.14 -8.68
CA LEU A 204 -0.39 -10.30 -8.80
C LEU A 204 0.02 -11.71 -8.38
N SER A 205 0.89 -12.32 -9.19
CA SER A 205 1.68 -13.48 -8.77
C SER A 205 2.77 -13.05 -7.77
N SER A 206 3.31 -13.98 -7.00
CA SER A 206 4.40 -13.69 -6.05
C SER A 206 5.62 -13.00 -6.71
N HIS A 207 5.87 -13.25 -8.00
CA HIS A 207 6.93 -12.57 -8.74
C HIS A 207 6.58 -11.10 -9.02
N GLU A 208 5.34 -10.81 -9.37
CA GLU A 208 4.87 -9.45 -9.66
C GLU A 208 4.85 -8.60 -8.39
N TYR A 209 4.54 -9.19 -7.24
CA TYR A 209 4.72 -8.55 -5.94
C TYR A 209 6.16 -8.08 -5.68
N ALA A 210 7.17 -8.85 -6.11
CA ALA A 210 8.57 -8.45 -5.97
C ALA A 210 8.94 -7.28 -6.90
N PHE A 211 8.40 -7.26 -8.13
CA PHE A 211 8.57 -6.12 -9.05
C PHE A 211 7.86 -4.86 -8.54
N ALA A 212 6.60 -4.99 -8.12
CA ALA A 212 5.79 -3.93 -7.56
C ALA A 212 6.48 -3.29 -6.34
N TRP A 213 6.93 -4.12 -5.39
CA TRP A 213 7.70 -3.66 -4.23
C TRP A 213 8.99 -2.95 -4.64
N ALA A 214 9.77 -3.52 -5.55
CA ALA A 214 11.06 -2.95 -5.95
C ALA A 214 10.89 -1.57 -6.59
N LEU A 215 9.83 -1.40 -7.39
CA LEU A 215 9.49 -0.13 -8.01
C LEU A 215 9.01 0.90 -6.98
N ALA A 216 8.11 0.52 -6.07
CA ALA A 216 7.65 1.41 -5.00
C ALA A 216 8.80 1.84 -4.07
N PHE A 217 9.67 0.90 -3.67
CA PHE A 217 10.84 1.19 -2.84
C PHE A 217 11.84 2.10 -3.56
N TYR A 218 12.05 1.89 -4.87
CA TYR A 218 12.90 2.76 -5.69
C TYR A 218 12.36 4.20 -5.71
N LEU A 219 11.08 4.39 -6.01
CA LEU A 219 10.44 5.71 -6.08
C LEU A 219 10.40 6.41 -4.71
N ALA A 220 10.09 5.70 -3.64
CA ALA A 220 10.10 6.24 -2.28
C ALA A 220 11.50 6.66 -1.80
N SER A 221 12.56 6.13 -2.45
CA SER A 221 13.95 6.49 -2.16
C SER A 221 14.47 7.63 -3.03
N ARG A 222 13.64 8.20 -3.91
CA ARG A 222 13.99 9.35 -4.75
C ARG A 222 13.26 10.58 -4.25
N GLU A 223 13.98 11.70 -4.22
CA GLU A 223 13.38 13.00 -3.98
C GLU A 223 12.40 13.35 -5.10
N SER A 224 11.25 13.88 -4.69
CA SER A 224 10.24 14.43 -5.58
C SER A 224 10.85 15.50 -6.48
N ALA A 225 10.34 15.60 -7.71
CA ALA A 225 10.71 16.68 -8.62
C ALA A 225 9.88 17.95 -8.35
N GLU A 226 8.74 17.83 -7.69
CA GLU A 226 7.71 18.87 -7.59
C GLU A 226 7.51 19.39 -6.15
N MET A 227 7.69 18.51 -5.15
CA MET A 227 7.45 18.80 -3.74
C MET A 227 8.75 18.80 -2.93
N GLN A 228 9.03 19.93 -2.28
CA GLN A 228 10.19 20.05 -1.40
C GLN A 228 10.03 19.11 -0.19
N GLY A 229 10.93 18.13 -0.08
CA GLY A 229 10.87 17.10 0.96
C GLY A 229 9.90 15.94 0.66
N GLY A 230 9.28 15.90 -0.52
CA GLY A 230 8.47 14.79 -1.00
C GLY A 230 9.29 13.69 -1.68
N THR A 231 8.63 12.61 -2.10
CA THR A 231 9.26 11.50 -2.85
C THR A 231 8.65 11.36 -4.24
N ALA A 232 9.41 10.78 -5.18
CA ALA A 232 8.88 10.47 -6.52
C ALA A 232 7.67 9.50 -6.48
N LEU A 233 7.49 8.77 -5.37
CA LEU A 233 6.29 7.96 -5.15
C LEU A 233 5.04 8.84 -4.98
N ILE A 234 5.15 9.96 -4.25
CA ILE A 234 4.03 10.92 -4.09
C ILE A 234 3.68 11.55 -5.43
N ASP A 235 4.68 11.97 -6.21
CA ASP A 235 4.46 12.54 -7.54
C ASP A 235 3.72 11.54 -8.45
N LEU A 236 4.07 10.25 -8.36
CA LEU A 236 3.39 9.21 -9.13
C LEU A 236 1.94 8.98 -8.66
N LEU A 237 1.69 9.01 -7.34
CA LEU A 237 0.34 8.90 -6.80
C LEU A 237 -0.54 10.08 -7.22
N GLN A 238 0.03 11.29 -7.29
CA GLN A 238 -0.64 12.46 -7.83
C GLN A 238 -0.89 12.32 -9.34
N ALA A 239 0.10 11.87 -10.10
CA ALA A 239 -0.05 11.63 -11.54
C ALA A 239 -1.16 10.61 -11.87
N ASN A 240 -1.39 9.62 -11.01
CA ASN A 240 -2.53 8.70 -11.14
C ASN A 240 -3.88 9.43 -11.04
N LEU A 241 -4.00 10.42 -10.15
CA LEU A 241 -5.21 11.23 -10.04
C LEU A 241 -5.41 12.13 -11.25
N ASP A 242 -4.33 12.73 -11.74
CA ASP A 242 -4.39 13.65 -12.87
C ASP A 242 -4.72 12.90 -14.18
N ALA A 243 -4.23 11.65 -14.30
CA ALA A 243 -4.46 10.79 -15.44
C ALA A 243 -5.87 10.17 -15.52
N ARG A 244 -6.75 10.39 -14.53
CA ARG A 244 -8.13 9.83 -14.54
C ARG A 244 -8.97 10.29 -15.72
N SER A 245 -8.70 11.49 -16.22
CA SER A 245 -9.38 12.04 -17.41
C SER A 245 -8.76 11.56 -18.74
N CYS A 246 -7.63 10.84 -18.69
CA CYS A 246 -6.94 10.33 -19.86
C CYS A 246 -7.67 9.10 -20.42
N PRO A 247 -7.98 9.05 -21.73
CA PRO A 247 -8.62 7.89 -22.37
C PRO A 247 -7.82 6.59 -22.21
N ASP A 248 -6.49 6.69 -22.08
CA ASP A 248 -5.60 5.57 -21.78
C ASP A 248 -4.83 5.86 -20.48
N HIS A 249 -5.55 5.79 -19.36
CA HIS A 249 -5.04 6.05 -18.01
C HIS A 249 -3.74 5.27 -17.73
N ALA A 250 -3.68 3.98 -18.09
CA ALA A 250 -2.49 3.15 -17.84
C ALA A 250 -1.26 3.65 -18.61
N GLN A 251 -1.42 4.00 -19.89
CA GLN A 251 -0.34 4.57 -20.68
C GLN A 251 0.11 5.94 -20.13
N CYS A 252 -0.85 6.81 -19.78
CA CYS A 252 -0.58 8.11 -19.18
C CYS A 252 0.25 7.97 -17.88
N LEU A 253 -0.17 7.07 -16.97
CA LEU A 253 0.56 6.82 -15.72
C LEU A 253 1.95 6.23 -15.97
N GLN A 254 2.10 5.34 -16.94
CA GLN A 254 3.39 4.76 -17.32
C GLN A 254 4.36 5.82 -17.83
N GLN A 255 3.88 6.79 -18.62
CA GLN A 255 4.69 7.91 -19.09
C GLN A 255 5.16 8.79 -17.93
N SER A 256 4.27 9.13 -16.99
CA SER A 256 4.64 9.87 -15.78
C SER A 256 5.70 9.12 -14.97
N LEU A 257 5.53 7.82 -14.76
CA LEU A 257 6.54 6.97 -14.11
C LEU A 257 7.91 7.08 -14.80
N PHE A 258 7.95 7.06 -16.13
CA PHE A 258 9.19 7.13 -16.89
C PHE A 258 9.90 8.48 -16.79
N GLN A 259 9.15 9.57 -16.56
CA GLN A 259 9.71 10.90 -16.33
C GLN A 259 10.21 11.09 -14.88
N LEU A 260 9.56 10.44 -13.91
CA LEU A 260 9.88 10.60 -12.49
C LEU A 260 11.15 9.87 -12.04
N VAL A 261 11.58 8.85 -12.78
CA VAL A 261 12.85 8.18 -12.49
C VAL A 261 14.04 9.03 -12.94
N LYS A 262 15.17 8.94 -12.23
CA LYS A 262 16.37 9.74 -12.51
C LYS A 262 17.57 8.87 -12.93
N PRO A 263 18.14 9.09 -14.14
CA PRO A 263 17.60 9.94 -15.21
C PRO A 263 16.31 9.36 -15.80
N PRO A 264 15.48 10.17 -16.49
CA PRO A 264 14.28 9.69 -17.17
C PRO A 264 14.58 8.55 -18.14
N VAL A 265 13.61 7.68 -18.36
CA VAL A 265 13.74 6.50 -19.22
C VAL A 265 12.72 6.54 -20.35
N ALA A 266 13.00 5.83 -21.44
CA ALA A 266 12.10 5.70 -22.58
C ALA A 266 11.44 4.32 -22.68
N SER A 267 11.82 3.36 -21.82
CA SER A 267 11.30 1.99 -21.90
C SER A 267 11.33 1.24 -20.56
N CYS A 268 10.49 0.20 -20.45
CA CYS A 268 10.53 -0.74 -19.32
C CYS A 268 11.89 -1.44 -19.18
N LYS A 269 12.63 -1.63 -20.29
CA LYS A 269 13.96 -2.24 -20.26
C LYS A 269 14.97 -1.33 -19.55
N GLU A 270 14.92 -0.03 -19.82
CA GLU A 270 15.76 0.96 -19.16
C GLU A 270 15.37 1.14 -17.70
N LEU A 271 14.05 1.26 -17.42
CA LEU A 271 13.53 1.33 -16.06
C LEU A 271 14.03 0.14 -15.22
N LEU A 272 13.88 -1.08 -15.75
CA LEU A 272 14.31 -2.30 -15.07
C LEU A 272 15.82 -2.28 -14.78
N ARG A 273 16.64 -1.86 -15.75
CA ARG A 273 18.10 -1.77 -15.59
C ARG A 273 18.47 -0.78 -14.49
N GLN A 274 17.80 0.38 -14.41
CA GLN A 274 18.04 1.36 -13.36
C GLN A 274 17.71 0.80 -11.97
N ILE A 275 16.52 0.22 -11.80
CA ILE A 275 16.09 -0.37 -10.52
C ILE A 275 17.03 -1.52 -10.13
N GLU A 276 17.40 -2.39 -11.08
CA GLU A 276 18.34 -3.48 -10.85
C GLU A 276 19.73 -2.96 -10.41
N GLY A 277 20.29 -1.99 -11.13
CA GLY A 277 21.59 -1.39 -10.81
C GLY A 277 21.60 -0.70 -9.45
N TRP A 278 20.51 -0.02 -9.10
CA TRP A 278 20.37 0.59 -7.78
C TRP A 278 20.22 -0.47 -6.68
N MET A 279 19.37 -1.47 -6.87
CA MET A 279 19.18 -2.56 -5.92
C MET A 279 20.43 -3.44 -5.76
N SER A 280 21.28 -3.56 -6.77
CA SER A 280 22.54 -4.32 -6.68
C SER A 280 23.67 -3.55 -5.99
N GLY A 281 23.48 -2.25 -5.71
CA GLY A 281 24.54 -1.37 -5.21
C GLY A 281 25.55 -0.97 -6.27
N GLN A 282 25.25 -1.18 -7.56
CA GLN A 282 26.12 -0.78 -8.68
C GLN A 282 25.95 0.70 -9.06
N TRP A 283 24.98 1.40 -8.47
CA TRP A 283 24.60 2.78 -8.82
C TRP A 283 24.97 3.82 -7.75
N THR A 284 26.03 3.55 -6.98
CA THR A 284 26.58 4.47 -5.96
C THR A 284 27.89 5.13 -6.39
N MET A 285 28.15 5.34 -7.69
CA MET A 285 29.37 6.07 -8.12
C MET A 285 29.16 7.36 -8.90
N ASP A 286 27.97 7.69 -9.43
CA ASP A 286 27.83 8.87 -10.32
C ASP A 286 26.79 9.92 -9.88
N ALA A 287 26.23 9.81 -8.66
CA ALA A 287 25.21 10.77 -8.17
C ALA A 287 25.75 11.80 -7.16
N SER A 288 27.05 11.79 -6.85
CA SER A 288 27.74 12.91 -6.20
C SER A 288 28.31 13.86 -7.27
N GLY A 289 27.42 14.41 -8.09
CA GLY A 289 27.71 15.64 -8.83
C GLY A 289 27.47 16.80 -7.87
N HIS A 290 28.54 17.36 -7.33
CA HIS A 290 28.53 18.72 -6.77
C HIS A 290 28.04 19.73 -7.81
#